data_AF-A0A960ETV8-F1
#
_entry.id   AF-A0A960ETV8-F1
#
_cell.length_a   1.000
_cell.length_b   1.000
_cell.length_c   1.000
_cell.angle_alpha   90.00
_cell.angle_beta   90.00
_cell.angle_gamma   90.00
#
_symmetry.space_group_name_H-M   'P 1'
#
loop_
_entity.id
_entity.type
_entity.pdbx_description
1 polymer ?
#
loop_
_entity_poly.entity_id
_entity_poly.type
_entity_poly.pdbx_seq_one_letter_code
_entity_poly.pdbx_strand_id
1 'polypeptide(L)'
;MVRRIELWSVLKLALVLFTCLYLAVLGTLVVVWGVAYSSGQIERLQEFLADVGLENYRFYGDRMFKAVAAIGAIGVLAGSILAVLTTALVNLISEMTGGIRVVVIEEERRPRR
;
A
#
# COMPACT_ATOMS: atom_id res chain seq x y z
N MET A 1 7.47 17.10 -24.57
CA MET A 1 7.69 15.69 -24.96
C MET A 1 7.66 14.82 -23.69
N VAL A 2 6.52 14.25 -23.29
CA VAL A 2 6.53 13.19 -22.25
C VAL A 2 6.37 11.87 -22.97
N ARG A 3 7.49 11.33 -23.47
CA ARG A 3 7.50 10.13 -24.32
C ARG A 3 7.37 8.84 -23.53
N ARG A 4 7.55 8.89 -22.20
CA ARG A 4 7.54 7.73 -21.31
C ARG A 4 7.10 8.21 -19.93
N ILE A 5 6.21 7.47 -19.27
CA ILE A 5 6.02 7.65 -17.83
C ILE A 5 7.32 7.17 -17.19
N GLU A 6 8.03 8.07 -16.51
CA GLU A 6 9.28 7.73 -15.83
C GLU A 6 8.99 6.72 -14.71
N LEU A 7 9.46 5.47 -14.89
CA LEU A 7 9.28 4.40 -13.89
C LEU A 7 9.79 4.83 -12.51
N TRP A 8 10.82 5.66 -12.46
CA TRP A 8 11.40 6.18 -11.23
C TRP A 8 10.45 7.12 -10.48
N SER A 9 9.72 7.98 -11.20
CA SER A 9 8.71 8.85 -10.60
C SER A 9 7.51 8.05 -10.11
N VAL A 10 7.10 7.01 -10.84
CA VAL A 10 6.00 6.12 -10.41
C VAL A 10 6.40 5.26 -9.22
N LEU A 11 7.63 4.73 -9.20
CA LEU A 11 8.17 3.99 -8.05
C LEU A 11 8.11 4.85 -6.79
N LYS A 12 8.55 6.12 -6.86
CA LYS A 12 8.50 7.05 -5.73
C LYS A 12 7.06 7.32 -5.27
N LEU A 13 6.16 7.61 -6.21
CA LEU A 13 4.76 7.90 -5.89
C LEU A 13 4.06 6.68 -5.29
N ALA A 14 4.24 5.50 -5.88
CA ALA A 14 3.68 4.24 -5.40
C ALA A 14 4.21 3.91 -4.00
N LEU A 15 5.52 4.02 -3.79
CA LEU A 15 6.13 3.74 -2.49
C LEU A 15 5.61 4.68 -1.41
N VAL A 16 5.47 5.99 -1.70
CA VAL A 16 4.87 6.96 -0.75
C VAL A 16 3.40 6.62 -0.48
N LEU A 17 2.61 6.33 -1.50
CA LEU A 17 1.19 6.00 -1.35
C LEU A 17 0.98 4.73 -0.53
N PHE A 18 1.67 3.63 -0.87
CA PHE A 18 1.54 2.36 -0.15
C PHE A 18 2.08 2.47 1.28
N THR A 19 3.15 3.23 1.50
CA THR A 19 3.65 3.49 2.86
C THR A 19 2.62 4.28 3.68
N CYS A 20 2.01 5.31 3.10
CA CYS A 20 0.97 6.09 3.75
C CYS A 20 -0.26 5.24 4.11
N LEU A 21 -0.74 4.45 3.14
CA LEU A 21 -1.83 3.50 3.36
C LEU A 21 -1.49 2.47 4.45
N TYR A 22 -0.26 1.96 4.46
CA TYR A 22 0.20 1.04 5.48
C TYR A 22 0.18 1.64 6.89
N LEU A 23 0.62 2.89 7.04
CA LEU A 23 0.54 3.59 8.33
C LEU A 23 -0.91 3.82 8.77
N ALA A 24 -1.80 4.16 7.83
CA ALA A 24 -3.22 4.33 8.13
C ALA A 24 -3.90 3.00 8.58
N VAL A 25 -3.58 1.90 7.89
CA VAL A 25 -4.07 0.56 8.25
C VAL A 25 -3.51 0.12 9.60
N LEU A 26 -2.21 0.32 9.84
CA LEU A 26 -1.60 0.03 11.14
C LEU A 26 -2.26 0.83 12.26
N GLY A 27 -2.46 2.14 12.08
CA GLY A 27 -3.12 2.99 13.06
C GLY A 27 -4.54 2.50 13.36
N THR A 28 -5.30 2.16 12.32
CA THR A 28 -6.64 1.57 12.48
C THR A 28 -6.58 0.26 13.28
N LEU A 29 -5.61 -0.62 12.99
CA LEU A 29 -5.44 -1.88 13.71
C LEU A 29 -5.10 -1.67 15.19
N VAL A 30 -4.23 -0.69 15.52
CA VAL A 30 -3.94 -0.31 16.92
C VAL A 30 -5.22 0.09 17.63
N VAL A 31 -6.02 0.96 17.01
CA VAL A 31 -7.27 1.45 17.60
C VAL A 31 -8.26 0.31 17.82
N VAL A 32 -8.46 -0.54 16.80
CA VAL A 32 -9.33 -1.72 16.90
C VAL A 32 -8.87 -2.64 18.03
N TRP A 33 -7.56 -2.88 18.13
CA TRP A 33 -6.99 -3.71 19.19
C TRP A 33 -7.20 -3.10 20.58
N GLY A 34 -6.97 -1.80 20.73
CA GLY A 34 -7.21 -1.07 21.98
C GLY A 34 -8.67 -1.15 22.42
N VAL A 35 -9.61 -0.99 21.49
CA VAL A 35 -11.05 -1.14 21.74
C VAL A 35 -11.37 -2.58 22.15
N ALA A 36 -10.87 -3.58 21.42
CA ALA A 36 -11.10 -5.00 21.74
C ALA A 36 -10.57 -5.39 23.13
N TYR A 37 -9.39 -4.85 23.52
CA TYR A 37 -8.82 -5.06 24.85
C TYR A 37 -9.64 -4.37 25.94
N SER A 38 -10.05 -3.12 25.73
CA SER A 38 -10.85 -2.37 26.72
C SER A 38 -12.26 -2.92 26.94
N SER A 39 -12.82 -3.59 25.93
CA SER A 39 -14.19 -4.12 25.95
C SER A 39 -14.31 -5.54 26.51
N GLY A 40 -13.20 -6.16 26.93
CA GLY A 40 -13.21 -7.51 27.50
C GLY A 40 -13.52 -8.62 26.48
N GLN A 41 -13.51 -8.30 25.18
CA GLN A 41 -13.84 -9.25 24.12
C GLN A 41 -12.81 -10.38 24.03
N ILE A 42 -11.56 -10.08 24.39
CA ILE A 42 -10.46 -11.04 24.36
C ILE A 42 -10.62 -12.08 25.47
N GLU A 43 -11.04 -11.66 26.66
CA GLU A 43 -11.33 -12.53 27.79
C GLU A 43 -12.50 -13.45 27.48
N ARG A 44 -13.58 -12.91 26.91
CA ARG A 44 -14.74 -13.71 26.46
C ARG A 44 -14.34 -14.75 25.42
N LEU A 45 -13.49 -14.40 24.45
CA LEU A 45 -12.97 -15.35 23.46
C LEU A 45 -12.11 -16.43 24.11
N GLN A 46 -11.28 -16.10 25.10
CA GLN A 46 -10.46 -17.08 25.81
C GLN A 46 -11.33 -18.07 26.60
N GLU A 47 -12.40 -17.61 27.25
CA GLU A 47 -13.38 -18.48 27.91
C GLU A 47 -14.09 -19.42 26.91
N PHE A 48 -14.57 -18.90 25.78
CA PHE A 48 -15.14 -19.73 24.70
C PHE A 48 -14.15 -20.77 24.16
N LEU A 49 -12.87 -20.41 23.99
CA LEU A 49 -11.84 -21.34 23.53
C LEU A 49 -11.52 -22.40 24.58
N ALA A 50 -11.52 -22.03 25.87
CA ALA A 50 -11.37 -22.97 26.97
C ALA A 50 -12.53 -23.98 27.00
N ASP A 51 -13.77 -23.53 26.79
CA ASP A 51 -14.96 -24.39 26.71
C ASP A 51 -14.90 -25.40 25.56
N VAL A 52 -14.18 -25.09 24.48
CA VAL A 52 -13.96 -25.98 23.32
C VAL A 52 -12.79 -26.95 23.56
N GLY A 53 -12.11 -26.88 24.71
CA GLY A 53 -11.02 -27.77 25.10
C GLY A 53 -9.61 -27.24 24.82
N LEU A 54 -9.47 -25.96 24.46
CA LEU A 54 -8.17 -25.29 24.32
C LEU A 54 -7.78 -24.60 25.64
N GLU A 55 -7.59 -25.41 26.69
CA GLU A 55 -7.15 -24.91 28.01
C GLU A 55 -5.75 -24.28 27.90
N ASN A 56 -5.57 -23.07 28.48
CA ASN A 56 -4.34 -22.26 28.49
C ASN A 56 -4.00 -21.43 27.23
N TYR A 57 -4.92 -21.23 26.29
CA TYR A 57 -4.67 -20.32 25.17
C TYR A 57 -4.65 -18.85 25.63
N ARG A 58 -3.46 -18.21 25.62
CA ARG A 58 -3.30 -16.76 25.88
C ARG A 58 -3.03 -16.00 24.59
N PHE A 59 -3.82 -14.96 24.35
CA PHE A 59 -3.57 -14.02 23.26
C PHE A 59 -2.35 -13.13 23.57
N TYR A 60 -1.22 -13.37 22.88
CA TYR A 60 -0.03 -12.52 22.97
C TYR A 60 -0.11 -11.36 21.98
N GLY A 61 -0.76 -10.26 22.40
CA GLY A 61 -0.95 -9.07 21.56
C GLY A 61 0.35 -8.52 20.96
N ASP A 62 1.44 -8.45 21.73
CA ASP A 62 2.73 -7.92 21.25
C ASP A 62 3.32 -8.74 20.09
N ARG A 63 3.26 -10.07 20.17
CA ARG A 63 3.77 -10.94 19.08
C ARG A 63 2.89 -10.85 17.84
N MET A 64 1.57 -10.83 18.01
CA MET A 64 0.63 -10.70 16.89
C MET A 64 0.77 -9.34 16.21
N PHE A 65 0.93 -8.27 16.99
CA PHE A 65 1.09 -6.92 16.46
C PHE A 65 2.38 -6.79 15.64
N LYS A 66 3.50 -7.34 16.15
CA LYS A 66 4.77 -7.42 15.40
C LYS A 66 4.65 -8.24 14.12
N ALA A 67 3.94 -9.37 14.17
CA ALA A 67 3.72 -10.21 13.00
C ALA A 67 2.89 -9.50 11.92
N VAL A 68 1.79 -8.86 12.31
CA VAL A 68 0.93 -8.11 11.37
C VAL A 68 1.68 -6.90 10.79
N ALA A 69 2.45 -6.18 11.60
CA ALA A 69 3.31 -5.12 11.10
C ALA A 69 4.33 -5.65 10.08
N ALA A 70 5.00 -6.77 10.36
CA ALA A 70 5.95 -7.36 9.42
C ALA A 70 5.28 -7.78 8.10
N ILE A 71 4.10 -8.41 8.15
CA ILE A 71 3.34 -8.81 6.95
C ILE A 71 2.92 -7.57 6.16
N GLY A 72 2.41 -6.53 6.83
CA GLY A 72 2.01 -5.31 6.15
C GLY A 72 3.21 -4.58 5.51
N ALA A 73 4.38 -4.58 6.15
CA ALA A 73 5.60 -4.03 5.57
C ALA A 73 6.01 -4.76 4.27
N ILE A 74 5.91 -6.10 4.26
CA ILE A 74 6.11 -6.90 3.04
C ILE A 74 5.04 -6.55 1.99
N GLY A 75 3.79 -6.34 2.41
CA GLY A 75 2.69 -5.92 1.55
C GLY A 75 2.96 -4.58 0.84
N VAL A 76 3.55 -3.60 1.53
CA VAL A 76 3.94 -2.30 0.92
C VAL A 76 4.95 -2.51 -0.19
N LEU A 77 5.97 -3.33 0.06
CA LEU A 77 7.01 -3.63 -0.93
C LEU A 77 6.41 -4.35 -2.13
N ALA A 78 5.59 -5.37 -1.90
CA ALA A 78 4.92 -6.12 -2.96
C ALA A 78 3.98 -5.21 -3.79
N GLY A 79 3.18 -4.36 -3.14
CA GLY A 79 2.29 -3.41 -3.80
C GLY A 79 3.06 -2.39 -4.66
N SER A 80 4.18 -1.88 -4.13
CA SER A 80 5.05 -0.95 -4.86
C SER A 80 5.66 -1.60 -6.11
N ILE A 81 6.13 -2.85 -6.00
CA ILE A 81 6.66 -3.61 -7.13
C ILE A 81 5.57 -3.84 -8.18
N LEU A 82 4.37 -4.27 -7.76
CA LEU A 82 3.24 -4.47 -8.66
C LEU A 82 2.87 -3.20 -9.41
N ALA A 83 2.83 -2.04 -8.75
CA ALA A 83 2.54 -0.77 -9.40
C ALA A 83 3.58 -0.38 -10.46
N VAL A 84 4.87 -0.63 -10.20
CA VAL A 84 5.94 -0.42 -11.19
C VAL A 84 5.81 -1.38 -12.36
N LEU A 85 5.52 -2.66 -12.10
CA LEU A 85 5.29 -3.65 -13.16
C LEU A 85 4.08 -3.28 -14.03
N THR A 86 2.97 -2.85 -13.43
CA THR A 86 1.80 -2.35 -14.17
C THR A 86 2.16 -1.16 -15.05
N THR A 87 2.95 -0.22 -14.52
CA THR A 87 3.42 0.94 -15.29
C THR A 87 4.32 0.53 -16.45
N ALA A 88 5.23 -0.42 -16.22
CA ALA A 88 6.09 -0.96 -17.26
C ALA A 88 5.26 -1.62 -18.37
N LEU A 89 4.24 -2.42 -18.01
CA LEU A 89 3.32 -3.04 -18.97
C LEU A 89 2.54 -2.00 -19.78
N VAL A 90 2.00 -0.96 -19.13
CA VAL A 90 1.28 0.12 -19.84
C VAL A 90 2.20 0.86 -20.80
N ASN A 91 3.43 1.17 -20.38
CA ASN A 91 4.42 1.79 -21.26
C ASN A 91 4.74 0.90 -22.47
N LEU A 92 4.93 -0.41 -22.26
CA LEU A 92 5.25 -1.38 -23.30
C LEU A 92 4.10 -1.57 -24.30
N ILE A 93 2.86 -1.61 -23.81
CA ILE A 93 1.65 -1.65 -24.66
C ILE A 93 1.57 -0.37 -25.51
N SER A 94 1.80 0.79 -24.91
CA SER A 94 1.74 2.08 -25.61
C SER A 94 2.81 2.23 -26.70
N GLU A 95 4.00 1.64 -26.48
CA GLU A 95 5.03 1.56 -27.52
C GLU A 95 4.61 0.64 -28.69
N MET A 96 3.94 -0.48 -28.40
CA MET A 96 3.48 -1.45 -29.42
C MET A 96 2.28 -0.97 -30.23
N THR A 97 1.34 -0.24 -29.63
CA THR A 97 0.12 0.23 -30.31
C THR A 97 0.28 1.55 -31.05
N GLY A 98 1.45 2.21 -30.97
CA GLY A 98 1.68 3.54 -31.53
C GLY A 98 1.07 4.64 -30.67
N GLY A 99 1.73 4.95 -29.54
CA GLY A 99 1.24 5.86 -28.50
C GLY A 99 0.87 7.30 -28.94
N ILE A 100 0.16 7.99 -28.05
CA ILE A 100 -0.40 9.34 -28.25
C ILE A 100 0.73 10.38 -28.40
N ARG A 101 0.85 11.00 -29.57
CA ARG A 101 1.83 12.08 -29.82
C ARG A 101 1.24 13.44 -29.44
N VAL A 102 1.49 13.90 -28.22
CA VAL A 102 1.23 15.30 -27.83
C VAL A 102 2.49 16.12 -28.10
N VAL A 103 2.47 16.89 -29.18
CA VAL A 103 3.54 17.82 -29.55
C VAL A 103 3.19 19.18 -28.96
N VAL A 104 4.04 19.69 -28.06
CA VAL A 104 3.94 21.08 -27.59
C VAL A 104 4.61 21.93 -28.64
N ILE A 105 3.80 22.68 -29.39
CA ILE A 105 4.29 23.67 -30.34
C ILE A 105 4.51 24.94 -29.52
N GLU A 106 5.78 25.29 -29.29
CA GLU A 106 6.10 26.62 -28.76
C GLU A 106 5.77 27.64 -29.86
N GLU A 107 4.77 28.47 -29.60
CA GLU A 107 4.43 29.57 -30.49
C GLU A 107 5.47 30.68 -30.29
N GLU A 108 6.46 30.73 -31.20
CA GLU A 108 7.46 31.80 -31.27
C GLU A 108 6.74 33.13 -31.46
N ARG A 109 6.53 33.87 -30.37
CA ARG A 109 5.88 35.18 -30.40
C ARG A 109 6.85 36.19 -31.02
N ARG A 110 6.78 36.32 -32.35
CA ARG A 110 7.55 37.27 -33.17
C ARG A 110 7.42 38.69 -32.57
N PRO A 111 8.51 39.34 -32.13
CA PRO A 111 8.43 40.70 -31.64
C PRO A 111 8.04 41.62 -32.81
N ARG A 112 6.91 42.29 -32.66
CA ARG A 112 6.39 43.28 -33.61
C ARG A 112 7.24 44.54 -33.47
N ARG A 113 7.86 44.93 -34.59
CA ARG A 113 8.68 46.14 -34.80
C ARG A 113 8.10 47.39 -34.16
#